data_AF-A0A9D6A3R5-F1
#
_entry.id   AF-A0A9D6A3R5-F1
#
_cell.length_a   1.000
_cell.length_b   1.000
_cell.length_c   1.000
_cell.angle_alpha   90.00
_cell.angle_beta   90.00
_cell.angle_gamma   90.00
#
_symmetry.space_group_name_H-M   'P 1'
#
loop_
_entity.id
_entity.type
_entity.pdbx_description
1 polymer ?
#
loop_
_entity_poly.entity_id
_entity_poly.type
_entity_poly.pdbx_seq_one_letter_code
_entity_poly.pdbx_strand_id
1 'polypeptide(L)'
;MELLVQILMLFVVLATALRLSFSSRGYALVYALLLGGFVYLSSPYAIEQTKTGLAAYIADRSLREYAAIFISLEVALFVGYSFSRLERLSSRRGQLLALALAAYPGLLLFPVLFYLQSTLLFSLPGVSFSLLAFLLAVASALVVYGLGRALRWLVPEEELRLEVFFLVQLFTFILGIIASVDETVRTAPSSPIAWRGLALSAGIAALCFGLGYLIPRIKQSLRYKA
;
A
#
# COMPACT_ATOMS: atom_id res chain seq x y z
N MET A 1 -13.45 -5.15 14.25
CA MET A 1 -12.78 -4.25 13.27
C MET A 1 -11.27 -4.16 13.44
N GLU A 2 -10.74 -4.01 14.66
CA GLU A 2 -9.29 -3.83 14.90
C GLU A 2 -8.40 -4.94 14.29
N LEU A 3 -8.76 -6.21 14.49
CA LEU A 3 -8.01 -7.35 13.96
C LEU A 3 -7.94 -7.35 12.42
N LEU A 4 -9.00 -6.88 11.75
CA LEU A 4 -9.02 -6.78 10.29
C LEU A 4 -8.04 -5.71 9.81
N VAL A 5 -7.99 -4.56 10.50
CA VAL A 5 -7.03 -3.50 10.19
C VAL A 5 -5.60 -3.95 10.46
N GLN A 6 -5.34 -4.68 11.55
CA GLN A 6 -4.00 -5.25 11.82
C GLN A 6 -3.56 -6.24 10.73
N ILE A 7 -4.47 -7.11 10.26
CA ILE A 7 -4.19 -7.99 9.12
C ILE A 7 -3.89 -7.17 7.87
N LEU A 8 -4.67 -6.14 7.57
CA LEU A 8 -4.42 -5.25 6.43
C LEU A 8 -3.05 -4.56 6.54
N MET A 9 -2.66 -4.06 7.71
CA MET A 9 -1.33 -3.48 7.94
C MET A 9 -0.22 -4.51 7.71
N LEU A 10 -0.40 -5.76 8.13
CA LEU A 10 0.53 -6.85 7.85
C LEU A 10 0.68 -7.08 6.35
N PHE A 11 -0.43 -7.08 5.59
CA PHE A 11 -0.41 -7.20 4.14
C PHE A 11 0.30 -6.02 3.46
N VAL A 12 0.17 -4.78 3.97
CA VAL A 12 0.91 -3.61 3.48
C VAL A 12 2.42 -3.76 3.72
N VAL A 13 2.83 -4.26 4.91
CA VAL A 13 4.24 -4.55 5.20
C VAL A 13 4.77 -5.63 4.26
N LEU A 14 4.02 -6.72 4.07
CA LEU A 14 4.38 -7.81 3.18
C LEU A 14 4.47 -7.36 1.72
N ALA A 15 3.50 -6.57 1.24
CA ALA A 15 3.49 -5.95 -0.07
C ALA A 15 4.75 -5.11 -0.30
N THR A 16 5.09 -4.26 0.66
CA THR A 16 6.29 -3.40 0.57
C THR A 16 7.57 -4.23 0.60
N ALA A 17 7.64 -5.26 1.44
CA ALA A 17 8.78 -6.16 1.51
C ALA A 17 8.99 -6.94 0.19
N LEU A 18 7.92 -7.49 -0.39
CA LEU A 18 7.95 -8.12 -1.71
C LEU A 18 8.38 -7.12 -2.79
N ARG A 19 7.89 -5.88 -2.73
CA ARG A 19 8.28 -4.81 -3.65
C ARG A 19 9.77 -4.50 -3.58
N LEU A 20 10.33 -4.44 -2.37
CA LEU A 20 11.76 -4.23 -2.12
C LEU A 20 12.63 -5.40 -2.59
N SER A 21 12.09 -6.62 -2.59
CA SER A 21 12.79 -7.79 -3.10
C SER A 21 13.15 -7.68 -4.59
N PHE A 22 12.39 -6.90 -5.38
CA PHE A 22 12.70 -6.63 -6.80
C PHE A 22 13.62 -5.43 -7.02
N SER A 23 13.84 -4.61 -5.98
CA SER A 23 14.64 -3.40 -6.09
C SER A 23 16.14 -3.68 -5.93
N SER A 24 16.96 -2.73 -6.39
CA SER A 24 18.40 -2.77 -6.16
C SER A 24 18.71 -2.63 -4.67
N ARG A 25 19.86 -3.16 -4.23
CA ARG A 25 20.30 -3.06 -2.82
C ARG A 25 20.42 -1.62 -2.35
N GLY A 26 20.89 -0.73 -3.23
CA GLY A 26 21.00 0.70 -2.93
C GLY A 26 19.65 1.37 -2.75
N TYR A 27 18.70 1.12 -3.65
CA TYR A 27 17.34 1.65 -3.52
C TYR A 27 16.66 1.17 -2.24
N ALA A 28 16.78 -0.13 -1.93
CA ALA A 28 16.19 -0.70 -0.72
C ALA A 28 16.81 -0.10 0.56
N LEU A 29 18.13 0.15 0.56
CA LEU A 29 18.81 0.79 1.68
C LEU A 29 18.34 2.24 1.86
N VAL A 30 18.28 3.02 0.79
CA VAL A 30 17.82 4.42 0.83
C VAL A 30 16.38 4.49 1.34
N TYR A 31 15.49 3.63 0.84
CA TYR A 31 14.10 3.60 1.31
C TYR A 31 14.00 3.17 2.77
N ALA A 32 14.75 2.17 3.22
CA ALA A 32 14.79 1.77 4.63
C ALA A 32 15.30 2.90 5.55
N LEU A 33 16.33 3.64 5.13
CA LEU A 33 16.83 4.81 5.85
C LEU A 33 15.80 5.94 5.89
N LEU A 34 15.08 6.18 4.79
CA LEU A 34 13.99 7.16 4.76
C LEU A 34 12.87 6.80 5.74
N LEU A 35 12.49 5.53 5.83
CA LEU A 35 11.49 5.06 6.80
C LEU A 35 11.99 5.18 8.23
N GLY A 36 13.24 4.78 8.51
CA GLY A 36 13.84 4.95 9.84
C GLY A 36 13.91 6.42 10.25
N GLY A 37 14.32 7.29 9.32
CA GLY A 37 14.31 8.74 9.51
C GLY A 37 12.91 9.28 9.79
N PHE A 38 11.91 8.83 9.04
CA PHE A 38 10.52 9.18 9.30
C PHE A 38 10.08 8.77 10.70
N VAL A 39 10.31 7.52 11.11
CA VAL A 39 9.97 7.02 12.46
C VAL A 39 10.64 7.86 13.54
N TYR A 40 11.90 8.23 13.36
CA TYR A 40 12.60 9.10 14.31
C TYR A 40 11.94 10.50 14.38
N LEU A 41 11.70 11.14 13.23
CA LEU A 41 11.11 12.47 13.14
C LEU A 41 9.63 12.52 13.59
N SER A 42 8.89 11.43 13.44
CA SER A 42 7.49 11.33 13.86
C SER A 42 7.32 11.01 15.34
N SER A 43 8.40 10.70 16.05
CA SER A 43 8.39 10.38 17.48
C SER A 43 7.70 11.40 18.39
N PRO A 44 7.93 12.73 18.29
CA PRO A 44 7.22 13.70 19.14
C PRO A 44 5.70 13.61 18.96
N TYR A 45 5.24 13.49 17.71
CA TYR A 45 3.82 13.31 17.41
C TYR A 45 3.29 11.97 17.91
N ALA A 46 4.07 10.89 17.83
CA ALA A 46 3.65 9.57 18.31
C ALA A 46 3.50 9.50 19.84
N ILE A 47 4.29 10.30 20.59
CA ILE A 47 4.20 10.37 22.06
C ILE A 47 2.90 11.06 22.51
N GLU A 48 2.40 12.03 21.74
CA GLU A 48 1.15 12.74 22.03
C GLU A 48 -0.10 11.87 21.77
N GLN A 49 0.01 10.81 20.98
CA GLN A 49 -1.12 10.00 20.53
C GLN A 49 -1.48 8.88 21.51
N THR A 50 -2.60 8.97 22.21
CA THR A 50 -3.06 7.89 23.09
C THR A 50 -3.54 6.64 22.33
N LYS A 51 -3.42 5.45 22.94
CA LYS A 51 -3.95 4.18 22.39
C LYS A 51 -5.45 4.27 22.05
N THR A 52 -6.23 4.98 22.87
CA THR A 52 -7.67 5.20 22.66
C THR A 52 -7.94 6.15 21.50
N GLY A 53 -7.09 7.15 21.25
CA GLY A 53 -7.17 8.04 20.09
C GLY A 53 -6.97 7.29 18.76
N LEU A 54 -5.97 6.41 18.68
CA LEU A 54 -5.75 5.58 17.49
C LEU A 54 -6.90 4.60 17.22
N ALA A 55 -7.44 3.99 18.27
CA ALA A 55 -8.63 3.14 18.14
C ALA A 55 -9.85 3.94 17.64
N ALA A 56 -10.02 5.18 18.10
CA ALA A 56 -11.07 6.08 17.62
C ALA A 56 -10.89 6.43 16.13
N TYR A 57 -9.66 6.69 15.67
CA TYR A 57 -9.39 6.94 14.24
C TYR A 57 -9.68 5.72 13.36
N ILE A 58 -9.39 4.52 13.84
CA ILE A 58 -9.71 3.27 13.12
C ILE A 58 -11.22 3.02 13.10
N ALA A 59 -11.94 3.39 14.16
CA ALA A 59 -13.39 3.25 14.22
C ALA A 59 -14.12 4.25 13.30
N ASP A 60 -13.54 5.44 13.09
CA ASP A 60 -14.11 6.48 12.23
C ASP A 60 -14.29 5.98 10.80
N ARG A 61 -15.54 6.00 10.35
CA ARG A 61 -15.94 5.57 9.01
C ARG A 61 -15.29 6.43 7.92
N SER A 62 -15.25 7.75 8.11
CA SER A 62 -14.74 8.67 7.09
C SER A 62 -13.26 8.40 6.81
N LEU A 63 -12.47 8.19 7.86
CA LEU A 63 -11.06 7.86 7.76
C LEU A 63 -10.83 6.48 7.13
N ARG A 64 -11.68 5.49 7.41
CA ARG A 64 -11.62 4.17 6.77
C ARG A 64 -11.90 4.23 5.26
N GLU A 65 -12.88 5.04 4.84
CA GLU A 65 -13.17 5.28 3.43
C GLU A 65 -11.99 5.96 2.71
N TYR A 66 -11.39 7.00 3.31
CA TYR A 66 -10.19 7.64 2.75
C TYR A 66 -9.00 6.67 2.68
N ALA A 67 -8.77 5.87 3.73
CA ALA A 67 -7.72 4.86 3.73
C ALA A 67 -7.93 3.83 2.59
N ALA A 68 -9.16 3.39 2.35
CA ALA A 68 -9.49 2.47 1.26
C ALA A 68 -9.22 3.05 -0.13
N ILE A 69 -9.41 4.37 -0.31
CA ILE A 69 -9.02 5.06 -1.56
C ILE A 69 -7.50 5.01 -1.75
N PHE A 70 -6.71 5.33 -0.71
CA PHE A 70 -5.25 5.26 -0.78
C PHE A 70 -4.75 3.83 -1.00
N ILE A 71 -5.36 2.83 -0.36
CA ILE A 71 -5.09 1.41 -0.58
C ILE A 71 -5.34 1.02 -2.03
N SER A 72 -6.49 1.40 -2.58
CA SER A 72 -6.86 1.11 -3.96
C SER A 72 -5.87 1.73 -4.96
N LEU A 73 -5.43 2.98 -4.69
CA LEU A 73 -4.44 3.66 -5.50
C LEU A 73 -3.07 2.97 -5.46
N GLU A 74 -2.59 2.62 -4.26
CA GLU A 74 -1.30 1.93 -4.10
C GLU A 74 -1.32 0.55 -4.76
N VAL A 75 -2.40 -0.22 -4.57
CA VAL A 75 -2.59 -1.51 -5.25
C VAL A 75 -2.58 -1.32 -6.77
N ALA A 76 -3.26 -0.31 -7.31
CA ALA A 76 -3.26 -0.05 -8.75
C ALA A 76 -1.85 0.25 -9.29
N LEU A 77 -1.03 1.02 -8.56
CA LEU A 77 0.37 1.30 -8.91
C LEU A 77 1.22 0.02 -8.89
N PHE A 78 1.04 -0.83 -7.88
CA PHE A 78 1.77 -2.08 -7.74
C PHE A 78 1.37 -3.14 -8.77
N VAL A 79 0.09 -3.27 -9.07
CA VAL A 79 -0.41 -4.13 -10.15
C VAL A 79 0.09 -3.63 -11.51
N GLY A 80 0.05 -2.31 -11.74
CA GLY A 80 0.64 -1.70 -12.93
C GLY A 80 2.13 -2.00 -13.07
N TYR A 81 2.87 -2.02 -11.96
CA TYR A 81 4.29 -2.37 -11.97
C TYR A 81 4.50 -3.83 -12.37
N SER A 82 3.70 -4.76 -11.84
CA SER A 82 3.75 -6.18 -12.23
C SER A 82 3.50 -6.37 -13.73
N PHE A 83 2.49 -5.71 -14.29
CA PHE A 83 2.24 -5.75 -15.73
C PHE A 83 3.38 -5.13 -16.56
N SER A 84 3.97 -4.03 -16.11
CA SER A 84 5.12 -3.40 -16.79
C SER A 84 6.38 -4.28 -16.82
N ARG A 85 6.48 -5.25 -15.90
CA ARG A 85 7.57 -6.24 -15.86
C ARG A 85 7.28 -7.44 -16.77
N LEU A 86 6.01 -7.82 -16.91
CA LEU A 86 5.57 -8.89 -17.81
C LEU A 86 5.62 -8.43 -19.29
N GLU A 87 5.09 -7.25 -19.57
CA GLU A 87 5.15 -6.65 -20.91
C GLU A 87 6.50 -5.94 -21.11
N ARG A 88 7.36 -6.48 -21.98
CA ARG A 88 8.58 -5.77 -22.42
C ARG A 88 8.21 -4.57 -23.28
N LEU A 89 7.88 -3.45 -22.62
CA LEU A 89 7.49 -2.20 -23.28
C LEU A 89 8.65 -1.65 -24.13
N SER A 90 8.52 -1.78 -25.45
CA SER A 90 9.52 -1.31 -26.43
C SER A 90 9.52 0.21 -26.65
N SER A 91 8.44 0.91 -26.29
CA SER A 91 8.30 2.35 -26.51
C SER A 91 9.01 3.18 -25.43
N ARG A 92 9.72 4.26 -25.81
CA ARG A 92 10.36 5.21 -24.87
C ARG A 92 9.42 5.70 -23.76
N ARG A 93 8.16 6.01 -24.09
CA ARG A 93 7.16 6.43 -23.08
C ARG A 93 6.78 5.28 -22.13
N GLY A 94 6.71 4.05 -22.62
CA GLY A 94 6.46 2.87 -21.80
C GLY A 94 7.61 2.54 -20.87
N GLN A 95 8.86 2.74 -21.32
CA GLN A 95 10.06 2.59 -20.48
C GLN A 95 10.12 3.65 -19.38
N LEU A 96 9.81 4.91 -19.70
CA LEU A 96 9.72 5.98 -18.69
C LEU A 96 8.63 5.70 -17.66
N LEU A 97 7.48 5.19 -18.10
CA LEU A 97 6.39 4.83 -17.19
C LEU A 97 6.78 3.64 -16.31
N ALA A 98 7.39 2.59 -16.87
CA ALA A 98 7.92 1.47 -16.11
C ALA A 98 8.99 1.92 -15.09
N LEU A 99 9.84 2.89 -15.45
CA LEU A 99 10.82 3.47 -14.54
C LEU A 99 10.14 4.27 -13.41
N ALA A 100 9.13 5.07 -13.72
CA ALA A 100 8.37 5.83 -12.73
C ALA A 100 7.67 4.89 -11.73
N LEU A 101 7.06 3.81 -12.21
CA LEU A 101 6.45 2.77 -11.36
C LEU A 101 7.52 2.00 -10.56
N ALA A 102 8.70 1.77 -11.15
CA ALA A 102 9.84 1.18 -10.46
C ALA A 102 10.44 2.10 -9.37
N ALA A 103 10.21 3.41 -9.44
CA ALA A 103 10.66 4.38 -8.45
C ALA A 103 9.67 4.59 -7.29
N TYR A 104 8.46 4.02 -7.37
CA TYR A 104 7.46 4.09 -6.30
C TYR A 104 7.64 2.94 -5.29
N PRO A 105 8.05 3.20 -4.03
CA PRO A 105 8.33 2.15 -3.04
C PRO A 105 7.14 1.73 -2.17
N GLY A 106 5.99 2.42 -2.27
CA GLY A 106 4.85 2.28 -1.36
C GLY A 106 4.84 3.40 -0.31
N LEU A 107 3.69 4.06 -0.18
CA LEU A 107 3.45 5.15 0.78
C LEU A 107 2.66 4.68 2.00
N LEU A 108 1.88 3.60 1.90
CA LEU A 108 1.06 3.12 3.01
C LEU A 108 1.88 2.54 4.16
N LEU A 109 3.15 2.22 3.93
CA LEU A 109 4.02 1.76 5.01
C LEU A 109 4.29 2.87 6.05
N PHE A 110 4.26 4.15 5.67
CA PHE A 110 4.45 5.28 6.60
C PHE A 110 3.40 5.34 7.71
N PRO A 111 2.08 5.40 7.42
CA PRO A 111 1.07 5.40 8.47
C PRO A 111 1.06 4.08 9.28
N VAL A 112 1.42 2.94 8.67
CA VAL A 112 1.56 1.67 9.39
C VAL A 112 2.69 1.72 10.42
N LEU A 113 3.85 2.24 10.04
CA LEU A 113 4.97 2.41 10.96
C LEU A 113 4.65 3.40 12.08
N PHE A 114 3.93 4.49 11.77
CA PHE A 114 3.47 5.45 12.79
C PHE A 114 2.51 4.81 13.81
N TYR A 115 1.55 4.01 13.33
CA TYR A 115 0.65 3.26 14.20
C TYR A 115 1.41 2.27 15.10
N LEU A 116 2.34 1.50 14.52
CA LEU A 116 3.14 0.53 15.26
C LEU A 116 4.03 1.23 16.30
N GLN A 117 4.70 2.32 15.92
CA GLN A 117 5.54 3.14 16.79
C GLN A 117 4.73 3.66 17.99
N SER A 118 3.58 4.28 17.73
CA SER A 118 2.71 4.80 18.78
C SER A 118 2.26 3.67 19.72
N THR A 119 1.84 2.53 19.17
CA THR A 119 1.41 1.39 19.99
C THR A 119 2.52 0.86 20.90
N LEU A 120 3.75 0.76 20.38
CA LEU A 120 4.93 0.28 21.10
C LEU A 120 5.43 1.26 22.16
N LEU A 121 5.35 2.56 21.91
CA LEU A 121 5.70 3.61 22.90
C LEU A 121 4.85 3.49 24.17
N PHE A 122 3.55 3.21 24.03
CA PHE A 122 2.65 3.05 25.18
C PHE A 122 2.68 1.65 25.80
N SER A 123 3.21 0.62 25.12
CA SER A 123 3.30 -0.73 25.70
C SER A 123 4.55 -0.99 26.52
N LEU A 124 5.55 -0.10 26.45
CA LEU A 124 6.84 -0.23 27.14
C LEU A 124 7.04 0.90 28.17
N PRO A 125 6.28 0.91 29.28
CA PRO A 125 6.46 1.90 30.34
C PRO A 125 7.83 1.71 31.01
N GLY A 126 8.54 2.82 31.28
CA GLY A 126 9.79 2.82 32.05
C GLY A 126 11.08 2.97 31.24
N VAL A 127 11.01 3.02 29.90
CA VAL A 127 12.16 3.33 29.04
C VAL A 127 12.09 4.80 28.59
N SER A 128 13.23 5.49 28.52
CA SER A 128 13.27 6.87 28.01
C SER A 128 12.74 6.92 26.58
N PHE A 129 11.79 7.84 26.31
CA PHE A 129 11.16 7.99 24.99
C PHE A 129 12.18 8.23 23.86
N SER A 130 13.26 8.98 24.11
CA SER A 130 14.31 9.24 23.13
C SER A 130 15.06 7.97 22.71
N LEU A 131 15.39 7.11 23.67
CA LEU A 131 16.02 5.82 23.39
C LEU A 131 15.06 4.91 22.62
N LEU A 132 13.79 4.85 23.04
CA LEU A 132 12.80 4.01 22.36
C LEU A 132 12.56 4.46 20.91
N ALA A 133 12.42 5.77 20.69
CA ALA A 133 12.30 6.37 19.36
C ALA A 133 13.48 5.99 18.46
N PHE A 134 14.70 6.11 18.96
CA PHE A 134 15.90 5.74 18.22
C PHE A 134 15.94 4.23 17.91
N LEU A 135 15.64 3.38 18.90
CA LEU A 135 15.61 1.93 18.71
C LEU A 135 14.53 1.51 17.70
N LEU A 136 13.33 2.10 17.76
CA LEU A 136 12.25 1.83 16.81
C LEU A 136 12.60 2.31 15.39
N ALA A 137 13.28 3.45 15.25
CA ALA A 137 13.76 3.95 13.97
C ALA A 137 14.78 2.99 13.34
N VAL A 138 15.78 2.56 14.11
CA VAL A 138 16.80 1.60 13.63
C VAL A 138 16.15 0.23 13.35
N ALA A 139 15.31 -0.26 14.25
CA ALA A 139 14.64 -1.56 14.11
C ALA A 139 13.73 -1.58 12.88
N SER A 140 12.93 -0.54 12.65
CA SER A 140 12.04 -0.47 11.48
C SER A 140 12.82 -0.48 10.16
N ALA A 141 13.91 0.29 10.06
CA ALA A 141 14.79 0.28 8.90
C ALA A 141 15.40 -1.11 8.65
N LEU A 142 15.93 -1.75 9.70
CA LEU A 142 16.53 -3.09 9.61
C LEU A 142 15.51 -4.16 9.25
N VAL A 143 14.32 -4.12 9.85
CA VAL A 143 13.24 -5.08 9.59
C VAL A 143 12.74 -4.94 8.15
N VAL A 144 12.49 -3.73 7.66
CA VAL A 144 12.02 -3.52 6.29
C VAL A 144 13.07 -3.96 5.25
N TYR A 145 14.33 -3.57 5.46
CA TYR A 145 15.43 -4.00 4.60
C TYR A 145 15.64 -5.52 4.65
N GLY A 146 15.64 -6.08 5.86
CA GLY A 146 15.83 -7.50 6.14
C GLY A 146 14.72 -8.37 5.55
N LEU A 147 13.46 -7.99 5.74
CA LEU A 147 12.30 -8.70 5.18
C LEU A 147 12.35 -8.75 3.65
N GLY A 148 12.64 -7.63 2.99
CA GLY A 148 12.78 -7.62 1.53
C GLY A 148 13.89 -8.55 1.03
N ARG A 149 15.00 -8.64 1.77
CA ARG A 149 16.11 -9.53 1.43
C ARG A 149 15.83 -11.00 1.77
N ALA A 150 15.14 -11.25 2.88
CA ALA A 150 14.70 -12.57 3.31
C ALA A 150 13.71 -13.17 2.31
N LEU A 151 12.76 -12.38 1.80
CA LEU A 151 11.83 -12.81 0.76
C LEU A 151 12.54 -13.13 -0.55
N ARG A 152 13.57 -12.36 -0.92
CA ARG A 152 14.42 -12.69 -2.07
C ARG A 152 15.17 -14.01 -1.91
N TRP A 153 15.54 -14.36 -0.68
CA TRP A 153 16.22 -15.60 -0.36
C TRP A 153 15.24 -16.79 -0.29
N LEU A 154 14.05 -16.59 0.27
CA LEU A 154 12.99 -17.59 0.39
C LEU A 154 12.37 -17.95 -0.97
N VAL A 155 12.15 -16.95 -1.83
CA VAL A 155 11.60 -17.13 -3.19
C VAL A 155 12.60 -16.55 -4.19
N PRO A 156 13.62 -17.34 -4.59
CA PRO A 156 14.67 -16.89 -5.49
C PRO A 156 14.14 -16.65 -6.91
N GLU A 157 13.19 -17.47 -7.36
CA GLU A 157 12.55 -17.38 -8.67
C GLU A 157 11.77 -16.07 -8.83
N GLU A 158 12.10 -15.31 -9.89
CA GLU A 158 11.51 -13.98 -10.09
C GLU A 158 10.04 -14.04 -10.51
N GLU A 159 9.67 -15.06 -11.29
CA GLU A 159 8.31 -15.28 -11.78
C GLU A 159 7.36 -15.63 -10.63
N LEU A 160 7.71 -16.64 -9.82
CA LEU A 160 6.95 -17.00 -8.63
C LEU A 160 6.81 -15.83 -7.65
N ARG A 161 7.88 -15.06 -7.47
CA ARG A 161 7.83 -13.88 -6.60
C ARG A 161 6.89 -12.80 -7.15
N LEU A 162 6.78 -12.63 -8.47
CA LEU A 162 5.85 -11.68 -9.09
C LEU A 162 4.40 -12.15 -8.92
N GLU A 163 4.14 -13.45 -9.05
CA GLU A 163 2.82 -14.02 -8.81
C GLU A 163 2.38 -13.84 -7.36
N VAL A 164 3.27 -14.14 -6.39
CA VAL A 164 3.00 -13.92 -4.96
C VAL A 164 2.76 -12.44 -4.69
N PHE A 165 3.57 -11.55 -5.29
CA PHE A 165 3.36 -10.11 -5.16
C PHE A 165 1.99 -9.68 -5.70
N PHE A 166 1.58 -10.16 -6.87
CA PHE A 166 0.27 -9.88 -7.44
C PHE A 166 -0.87 -10.40 -6.55
N LEU A 167 -0.74 -11.62 -6.02
CA LEU A 167 -1.72 -12.21 -5.11
C LEU A 167 -1.83 -11.42 -3.81
N VAL A 168 -0.71 -11.00 -3.22
CA VAL A 168 -0.71 -10.13 -2.03
C VAL A 168 -1.40 -8.79 -2.30
N GLN A 169 -1.23 -8.20 -3.49
CA GLN A 169 -1.96 -6.99 -3.88
C GLN A 169 -3.47 -7.21 -3.97
N LEU A 170 -3.89 -8.33 -4.56
CA LEU A 170 -5.30 -8.70 -4.65
C LEU A 170 -5.93 -8.84 -3.26
N PHE A 171 -5.26 -9.53 -2.34
CA PHE A 171 -5.73 -9.65 -0.96
C PHE A 171 -5.75 -8.30 -0.23
N THR A 172 -4.73 -7.47 -0.41
CA THR A 172 -4.67 -6.12 0.18
C THR A 172 -5.85 -5.27 -0.29
N PHE A 173 -6.21 -5.35 -1.57
CA PHE A 173 -7.37 -4.66 -2.13
C PHE A 173 -8.69 -5.16 -1.54
N ILE A 174 -8.90 -6.48 -1.49
CA ILE A 174 -10.10 -7.09 -0.92
C ILE A 174 -10.23 -6.70 0.56
N LEU A 175 -9.15 -6.81 1.33
CA LEU A 175 -9.12 -6.40 2.74
C LEU A 175 -9.39 -4.91 2.92
N GLY A 176 -8.84 -4.06 2.05
CA GLY A 176 -9.10 -2.62 2.05
C GLY A 176 -10.57 -2.28 1.84
N ILE A 177 -11.24 -2.97 0.90
CA ILE A 177 -12.69 -2.82 0.69
C ILE A 177 -13.45 -3.30 1.93
N ILE A 178 -13.15 -4.49 2.46
CA ILE A 178 -13.87 -5.02 3.63
C ILE A 178 -13.67 -4.13 4.85
N ALA A 179 -12.47 -3.56 5.05
CA ALA A 179 -12.16 -2.63 6.12
C ALA A 179 -13.01 -1.35 6.04
N SER A 180 -13.25 -0.87 4.81
CA SER A 180 -14.04 0.33 4.54
C SER A 180 -15.54 0.15 4.82
N VAL A 181 -16.05 -1.08 4.73
CA VAL A 181 -17.49 -1.31 4.88
C VAL A 181 -17.90 -1.19 6.35
N ASP A 182 -18.96 -0.42 6.59
CA ASP A 182 -19.48 -0.19 7.92
C ASP A 182 -20.37 -1.34 8.42
N GLU A 183 -20.35 -1.60 9.72
CA GLU A 183 -21.13 -2.70 10.34
C GLU A 183 -22.65 -2.44 10.24
N THR A 184 -23.06 -1.17 10.15
CA THR A 184 -24.45 -0.73 9.99
C THR A 184 -25.09 -1.21 8.68
N VAL A 185 -24.29 -1.34 7.60
CA VAL A 185 -24.74 -1.90 6.31
C VAL A 185 -25.01 -3.41 6.42
N ARG A 186 -24.40 -4.09 7.41
CA ARG A 186 -24.58 -5.53 7.63
C ARG A 186 -25.85 -5.86 8.42
N THR A 187 -26.43 -4.93 9.17
CA THR A 187 -27.49 -5.24 10.15
C THR A 187 -28.84 -4.51 9.98
N ALA A 188 -29.00 -3.50 9.12
CA ALA A 188 -30.34 -3.03 8.72
C ALA A 188 -30.33 -2.14 7.46
N PRO A 189 -31.17 -2.39 6.43
CA PRO A 189 -31.36 -1.45 5.33
C PRO A 189 -32.39 -0.39 5.74
N SER A 190 -31.99 0.60 6.54
CA SER A 190 -32.87 1.75 6.87
C SER A 190 -32.57 3.01 6.05
N SER A 191 -31.53 3.00 5.21
CA SER A 191 -31.23 4.10 4.28
C SER A 191 -31.63 3.74 2.84
N PRO A 192 -32.33 4.62 2.11
CA PRO A 192 -32.65 4.41 0.70
C PRO A 192 -31.37 4.28 -0.15
N ILE A 193 -31.39 3.39 -1.13
CA ILE A 193 -30.26 3.14 -2.04
C ILE A 193 -29.87 4.45 -2.75
N ALA A 194 -28.62 4.87 -2.60
CA ALA A 194 -28.08 6.07 -3.23
C ALA A 194 -27.78 5.84 -4.73
N TRP A 195 -28.83 5.74 -5.54
CA TRP A 195 -28.77 5.46 -6.99
C TRP A 195 -27.84 6.39 -7.78
N ARG A 196 -27.74 7.67 -7.36
CA ARG A 196 -26.82 8.63 -7.99
C ARG A 196 -25.37 8.23 -7.81
N GLY A 197 -24.98 7.80 -6.61
CA GLY A 197 -23.62 7.34 -6.33
C GLY A 197 -23.28 6.09 -7.15
N LEU A 198 -24.22 5.15 -7.21
CA LEU A 198 -24.06 3.90 -7.96
C LEU A 198 -23.95 4.14 -9.48
N ALA A 199 -24.80 5.01 -10.03
CA ALA A 199 -24.74 5.40 -11.44
C ALA A 199 -23.44 6.13 -11.77
N LEU A 200 -22.96 7.01 -10.90
CA LEU A 200 -21.68 7.70 -11.07
C LEU A 200 -20.50 6.72 -11.04
N SER A 201 -20.46 5.80 -10.06
CA SER A 201 -19.40 4.79 -10.01
C SER A 201 -19.43 3.86 -11.22
N ALA A 202 -20.61 3.46 -11.69
CA ALA A 202 -20.76 2.65 -12.89
C ALA A 202 -20.32 3.41 -14.15
N GLY A 203 -20.66 4.70 -14.25
CA GLY A 203 -20.24 5.56 -15.36
C GLY A 203 -18.72 5.73 -15.42
N ILE A 204 -18.07 5.99 -14.27
CA ILE A 204 -16.61 6.10 -14.19
C ILE A 204 -15.96 4.76 -14.56
N ALA A 205 -16.47 3.64 -14.05
CA ALA A 205 -15.96 2.31 -14.37
C ALA A 205 -16.05 2.01 -15.88
N ALA A 206 -17.20 2.30 -16.50
CA ALA A 206 -17.40 2.12 -17.93
C ALA A 206 -16.47 3.02 -18.76
N LEU A 207 -16.24 4.25 -18.32
CA LEU A 207 -15.35 5.20 -19.00
C LEU A 207 -13.88 4.75 -18.91
N CYS A 208 -13.41 4.33 -17.73
CA CYS A 208 -12.08 3.77 -17.54
C CYS A 208 -11.87 2.51 -18.39
N PHE A 209 -12.86 1.61 -18.41
CA PHE A 209 -12.81 0.39 -19.24
C PHE A 209 -12.79 0.72 -20.74
N GLY A 210 -13.63 1.67 -21.16
CA GLY A 210 -13.69 2.15 -22.53
C GLY A 210 -12.36 2.77 -22.98
N LEU A 211 -11.77 3.65 -22.18
CA LEU A 211 -10.45 4.23 -22.46
C LEU A 211 -9.37 3.15 -22.50
N GLY A 212 -9.37 2.23 -21.53
CA GLY A 212 -8.45 1.10 -21.49
C GLY A 212 -8.54 0.19 -22.73
N TYR A 213 -9.73 0.01 -23.30
CA TYR A 213 -9.95 -0.78 -24.51
C TYR A 213 -9.63 -0.03 -25.81
N LEU A 214 -10.01 1.25 -25.88
CA LEU A 214 -9.89 2.05 -27.10
C LEU A 214 -8.47 2.55 -27.36
N ILE A 215 -7.73 2.93 -26.32
CA ILE A 215 -6.36 3.47 -26.46
C ILE A 215 -5.42 2.47 -27.14
N PRO A 216 -5.38 1.16 -26.76
CA PRO A 216 -4.58 0.16 -27.46
C PRO A 216 -5.02 -0.04 -28.91
N ARG A 217 -6.33 -0.06 -29.18
CA ARG A 217 -6.88 -0.27 -30.54
C ARG A 217 -6.56 0.89 -31.50
N ILE A 218 -6.70 2.13 -31.05
CA ILE A 218 -6.36 3.32 -31.85
C ILE A 218 -4.85 3.36 -32.12
N LYS A 219 -4.04 2.98 -31.12
CA LYS A 219 -2.59 2.93 -31.28
C LYS A 219 -2.15 1.81 -32.24
N GLN A 220 -2.87 0.69 -32.29
CA GLN A 220 -2.64 -0.38 -33.27
C GLN A 220 -3.05 0.04 -34.69
N SER A 221 -4.18 0.74 -34.86
CA SER A 221 -4.63 1.17 -36.20
C SER A 221 -3.73 2.24 -36.81
N LEU A 222 -3.18 3.16 -36.01
CA LEU A 222 -2.21 4.16 -36.46
C LEU A 222 -0.87 3.54 -36.86
N ARG A 223 -0.47 2.42 -36.24
CA ARG A 223 0.79 1.71 -36.55
C ARG A 223 0.73 0.89 -37.84
N TYR A 224 -0.46 0.66 -38.39
CA TYR A 224 -0.68 -0.06 -39.65
C TYR A 224 -0.77 0.89 -40.86
N LYS A 225 -0.84 2.21 -40.63
CA LYS A 225 -0.91 3.25 -41.66
C LYS A 225 0.39 4.04 -41.86
N ALA A 226 1.44 3.73 -41.11
CA ALA A 226 2.78 4.30 -41.24
C ALA A 226 3.76 3.18 -41.57
#